data_AF-A0A367JJV0-F1
#
_entry.id   AF-A0A367JJV0-F1
#
_cell.length_a   1.000
_cell.length_b   1.000
_cell.length_c   1.000
_cell.angle_alpha   90.00
_cell.angle_beta   90.00
_cell.angle_gamma   90.00
#
_symmetry.space_group_name_H-M   'P 1'
#
loop_
_entity.id
_entity.type
_entity.pdbx_description
1 polymer ?
#
loop_
_entity_poly.entity_id
_entity_poly.type
_entity_poly.pdbx_seq_one_letter_code
_entity_poly.pdbx_strand_id
1 'polypeptide(L)'
;MATMLPKYLDSRAYSVVSGGVPETTTVLEQRFEHIFYTGNGQVARIIMNAASKHLAALTLELGGKSPAFVTSKADLKISAHRLLWGKFFNVGQTCVAPDYVLITEDIFDQFVEACKEVIEEFYGQTPQKSGSYGRIISTRQLDRLKAMLDKCDPKTILTGGEIDRDDLYVAPTIVGPLSPNDPNLMEQEIFGPILPFVIVKNIDEGISVVNSREYPLALYVFTGDKKEYNYILDRTNSGGVLINDILVHLTEHSLPFGGVGPSGNGNYHGQKSFDTFTHERSTMVKNYGMESVIALRYPPYTEEKTTIISSIVYDLPGTLGNKIKAIRNVCGAFWGLTFKKAPAIDNNKL
;
A
#
# COMPACT_ATOMS: atom_id res chain seq x y z
N MET A 1 6.41 8.91 25.02
CA MET A 1 5.67 9.98 24.30
C MET A 1 4.89 10.88 25.25
N ALA A 2 3.95 10.36 26.05
CA ALA A 2 3.11 11.15 26.96
C ALA A 2 3.88 12.11 27.90
N THR A 3 5.07 11.71 28.35
CA THR A 3 5.92 12.53 29.25
C THR A 3 6.80 13.54 28.52
N MET A 4 7.10 13.32 27.23
CA MET A 4 8.06 14.12 26.48
C MET A 4 7.39 15.20 25.66
N LEU A 5 6.34 14.87 24.91
CA LEU A 5 5.67 15.85 24.03
C LEU A 5 5.23 17.13 24.76
N PRO A 6 4.63 17.08 25.98
CA PRO A 6 4.23 18.28 26.74
C PRO A 6 5.34 19.24 27.09
N LYS A 7 6.60 18.82 26.98
CA LYS A 7 7.75 19.68 27.24
C LYS A 7 8.14 20.52 26.02
N TYR A 8 7.65 20.19 24.82
CA TYR A 8 8.12 20.78 23.56
C TYR A 8 6.99 21.32 22.68
N LEU A 9 5.78 20.79 22.78
CA LEU A 9 4.66 21.14 21.91
C LEU A 9 3.54 21.83 22.71
N ASP A 10 2.78 22.70 22.04
CA ASP A 10 1.59 23.35 22.61
C ASP A 10 0.49 22.32 22.87
N SER A 11 0.12 22.10 24.13
CA SER A 11 -0.88 21.12 24.54
C SER A 11 -2.30 21.38 24.04
N ARG A 12 -2.55 22.56 23.44
CA ARG A 12 -3.81 22.85 22.73
C ARG A 12 -3.85 22.22 21.33
N ALA A 13 -2.70 21.92 20.74
CA ALA A 13 -2.57 21.42 19.37
C ALA A 13 -2.54 19.87 19.28
N TYR A 14 -2.33 19.17 20.39
CA TYR A 14 -2.29 17.71 20.42
C TYR A 14 -2.68 17.17 21.81
N SER A 15 -3.03 15.89 21.87
CA SER A 15 -3.28 15.18 23.13
C SER A 15 -2.78 13.74 23.02
N VAL A 16 -2.36 13.16 24.14
CA VAL A 16 -1.89 11.76 24.21
C VAL A 16 -2.80 10.98 25.14
N VAL A 17 -3.53 10.02 24.59
CA VAL A 17 -4.33 9.07 25.36
C VAL A 17 -3.58 7.74 25.39
N SER A 18 -3.25 7.25 26.58
CA SER A 18 -2.59 5.95 26.77
C SER A 18 -3.59 4.96 27.34
N GLY A 19 -3.65 3.77 26.76
CA GLY A 19 -4.56 2.72 27.18
C GLY A 19 -4.58 1.54 26.22
N GLY A 20 -5.44 0.57 26.51
CA GLY A 20 -5.67 -0.60 25.69
C GLY A 20 -6.94 -0.48 24.85
N VAL A 21 -7.63 -1.60 24.68
CA VAL A 21 -8.89 -1.67 23.93
C VAL A 21 -9.98 -0.78 24.53
N PRO A 22 -10.21 -0.73 25.86
CA PRO A 22 -11.27 0.11 26.44
C PRO A 22 -11.09 1.59 26.13
N GLU A 23 -9.89 2.14 26.35
CA GLU A 23 -9.61 3.57 26.11
C GLU A 23 -9.66 3.90 24.62
N THR A 24 -9.14 3.01 23.75
CA THR A 24 -9.23 3.17 22.30
C THR A 24 -10.69 3.21 21.83
N THR A 25 -11.54 2.38 22.42
CA THR A 25 -12.98 2.35 22.11
C THR A 25 -13.63 3.69 22.46
N THR A 26 -13.36 4.23 23.65
CA THR A 26 -13.86 5.55 24.07
C THR A 26 -13.36 6.68 23.18
N VAL A 27 -12.10 6.64 22.75
CA VAL A 27 -11.55 7.63 21.80
C VAL A 27 -12.29 7.57 20.47
N LEU A 28 -12.53 6.38 19.93
CA LEU A 28 -13.23 6.19 18.66
C LEU A 28 -14.71 6.60 18.68
N GLU A 29 -15.31 6.84 19.85
CA GLU A 29 -16.65 7.42 19.96
C GLU A 29 -16.65 8.93 19.69
N GLN A 30 -15.50 9.59 19.87
CA GLN A 30 -15.36 11.03 19.65
C GLN A 30 -15.35 11.36 18.15
N ARG A 31 -15.69 12.60 17.82
CA ARG A 31 -15.69 13.08 16.44
C ARG A 31 -14.27 13.50 16.03
N PHE A 32 -13.75 12.83 15.02
CA PHE A 32 -12.52 13.20 14.31
C PHE A 32 -12.83 13.42 12.83
N GLU A 33 -12.18 14.39 12.20
CA GLU A 33 -12.28 14.64 10.75
C GLU A 33 -11.50 13.58 9.95
N HIS A 34 -10.41 13.06 10.53
CA HIS A 34 -9.55 12.04 9.94
C HIS A 34 -9.06 11.07 11.01
N ILE A 35 -9.04 9.77 10.71
CA ILE A 35 -8.45 8.74 11.59
C ILE A 35 -7.34 8.02 10.82
N PHE A 36 -6.12 8.10 11.36
CA PHE A 36 -4.96 7.38 10.86
C PHE A 36 -4.68 6.17 11.75
N TYR A 37 -4.63 4.97 11.17
CA TYR A 37 -4.40 3.74 11.91
C TYR A 37 -3.33 2.86 11.25
N THR A 38 -2.37 2.40 12.06
CA THR A 38 -1.42 1.36 11.67
C THR A 38 -1.64 0.11 12.52
N GLY A 39 -1.79 -1.05 11.89
CA GLY A 39 -1.93 -2.32 12.61
C GLY A 39 -2.49 -3.45 11.75
N ASN A 40 -3.50 -4.16 12.24
CA ASN A 40 -4.03 -5.35 11.55
C ASN A 40 -5.44 -5.13 10.99
N GLY A 41 -5.80 -5.92 9.97
CA GLY A 41 -7.10 -5.82 9.30
C GLY A 41 -8.31 -6.09 10.19
N GLN A 42 -8.17 -6.88 11.26
CA GLN A 42 -9.28 -7.14 12.19
C GLN A 42 -9.67 -5.86 12.94
N VAL A 43 -8.69 -5.13 13.49
CA VAL A 43 -8.93 -3.87 14.20
C VAL A 43 -9.26 -2.74 13.21
N ALA A 44 -8.68 -2.75 12.01
CA ALA A 44 -9.02 -1.78 10.97
C ALA A 44 -10.51 -1.75 10.64
N ARG A 45 -11.17 -2.93 10.56
CA ARG A 45 -12.63 -3.00 10.36
C ARG A 45 -13.43 -2.38 11.50
N ILE A 46 -12.95 -2.49 12.74
CA ILE A 46 -13.56 -1.84 13.91
C ILE A 46 -13.43 -0.31 13.78
N ILE A 47 -12.25 0.17 13.39
CA ILE A 47 -11.98 1.59 13.18
C ILE A 47 -12.83 2.15 12.03
N MET A 48 -12.93 1.44 10.90
CA MET A 48 -13.79 1.82 9.79
C MET A 48 -15.26 1.95 10.22
N ASN A 49 -15.76 1.00 11.01
CA ASN A 49 -17.12 1.06 11.53
C ASN A 49 -17.33 2.27 12.45
N ALA A 50 -16.35 2.58 13.32
CA ALA A 50 -16.41 3.77 14.17
C ALA A 50 -16.38 5.07 13.36
N ALA A 51 -15.46 5.17 12.40
CA ALA A 51 -15.31 6.31 11.50
C ALA A 51 -16.59 6.61 10.69
N SER A 52 -17.29 5.56 10.27
CA SER A 52 -18.54 5.68 9.50
C SER A 52 -19.65 6.44 10.24
N LYS A 53 -19.66 6.40 11.58
CA LYS A 53 -20.66 7.12 12.41
C LYS A 53 -20.55 8.64 12.27
N HIS A 54 -19.35 9.14 11.96
CA HIS A 54 -19.04 10.57 11.85
C HIS A 54 -18.63 10.98 10.42
N LEU A 55 -18.66 10.04 9.47
CA LEU A 55 -18.15 10.22 8.11
C LEU A 55 -16.69 10.72 8.07
N ALA A 56 -15.87 10.23 9.00
CA ALA A 56 -14.46 10.60 9.07
C ALA A 56 -13.66 10.01 7.90
N ALA A 57 -12.69 10.77 7.38
CA ALA A 57 -11.71 10.25 6.45
C ALA A 57 -10.77 9.24 7.15
N LEU A 58 -10.18 8.34 6.38
CA LEU A 58 -9.36 7.24 6.90
C LEU A 58 -8.04 7.13 6.15
N THR A 59 -7.00 6.82 6.92
CA THR A 59 -5.77 6.20 6.40
C THR A 59 -5.51 4.94 7.20
N LEU A 60 -5.45 3.80 6.52
CA LEU A 60 -5.26 2.48 7.11
C LEU A 60 -3.98 1.87 6.56
N GLU A 61 -2.99 1.71 7.43
CA GLU A 61 -1.69 1.09 7.14
C GLU A 61 -1.66 -0.30 7.77
N LEU A 62 -1.94 -1.33 6.98
CA LEU A 62 -2.15 -2.69 7.48
C LEU A 62 -1.01 -3.63 7.07
N GLY A 63 -1.14 -4.90 7.43
CA GLY A 63 -0.15 -5.93 7.10
C GLY A 63 -0.53 -6.75 5.86
N GLY A 64 0.05 -7.93 5.80
CA GLY A 64 -0.17 -8.90 4.74
C GLY A 64 1.07 -9.73 4.50
N LYS A 65 0.96 -10.76 3.67
CA LYS A 65 2.11 -11.63 3.37
C LYS A 65 2.89 -11.06 2.20
N SER A 66 3.90 -10.24 2.47
CA SER A 66 4.73 -9.61 1.44
C SER A 66 5.63 -10.66 0.74
N PRO A 67 5.40 -10.99 -0.55
CA PRO A 67 6.20 -11.99 -1.27
C PRO A 67 7.58 -11.46 -1.66
N ALA A 68 8.56 -12.36 -1.76
CA ALA A 68 9.83 -12.12 -2.42
C ALA A 68 10.09 -13.15 -3.53
N PHE A 69 10.10 -12.72 -4.78
CA PHE A 69 10.54 -13.55 -5.90
C PHE A 69 12.07 -13.59 -5.94
N VAL A 70 12.67 -14.77 -6.04
CA VAL A 70 14.10 -14.94 -6.31
C VAL A 70 14.25 -15.81 -7.55
N THR A 71 14.84 -15.25 -8.60
CA THR A 71 14.98 -15.91 -9.90
C THR A 71 16.40 -16.41 -10.11
N SER A 72 16.59 -17.33 -11.07
CA SER A 72 17.92 -17.82 -11.45
C SER A 72 18.83 -16.77 -12.09
N LYS A 73 18.28 -15.59 -12.44
CA LYS A 73 19.04 -14.43 -12.93
C LYS A 73 19.44 -13.45 -11.82
N ALA A 74 19.11 -13.73 -10.57
CA ALA A 74 19.53 -12.93 -9.44
C ALA A 74 21.00 -13.17 -9.07
N ASP A 75 21.66 -12.16 -8.52
CA ASP A 75 22.87 -12.39 -7.73
C ASP A 75 22.45 -13.00 -6.39
N LEU A 76 22.58 -14.31 -6.26
CA LEU A 76 22.09 -15.05 -5.09
C LEU A 76 22.74 -14.60 -3.78
N LYS A 77 24.02 -14.23 -3.80
CA LYS A 77 24.72 -13.78 -2.58
C LYS A 77 24.21 -12.43 -2.12
N ILE A 78 24.15 -11.45 -3.03
CA ILE A 78 23.62 -10.11 -2.71
C ILE A 78 22.13 -10.20 -2.31
N SER A 79 21.37 -11.05 -3.01
CA SER A 79 19.95 -11.25 -2.73
C SER A 79 19.74 -11.84 -1.33
N ALA A 80 20.55 -12.84 -0.91
CA ALA A 80 20.48 -13.41 0.44
C ALA A 80 20.78 -12.35 1.51
N HIS A 81 21.82 -11.53 1.34
CA HIS A 81 22.14 -10.45 2.27
C HIS A 81 20.97 -9.47 2.46
N ARG A 82 20.42 -8.96 1.34
CA ARG A 82 19.34 -7.97 1.37
C ARG A 82 18.03 -8.56 1.91
N LEU A 83 17.69 -9.76 1.45
CA LEU A 83 16.50 -10.49 1.90
C LEU A 83 16.53 -10.72 3.41
N LEU A 84 17.64 -11.25 3.93
CA LEU A 84 17.74 -11.62 5.33
C LEU A 84 17.93 -10.41 6.25
N TRP A 85 18.59 -9.35 5.79
CA TRP A 85 18.62 -8.08 6.52
C TRP A 85 17.19 -7.57 6.72
N GLY A 86 16.40 -7.50 5.64
CA GLY A 86 15.02 -7.06 5.73
C GLY A 86 14.11 -8.01 6.52
N LYS A 87 14.32 -9.33 6.42
CA LYS A 87 13.55 -10.33 7.19
C LYS A 87 13.80 -10.24 8.68
N PHE A 88 15.06 -10.15 9.08
CA PHE A 88 15.45 -10.25 10.49
C PHE A 88 15.63 -8.88 11.16
N PHE A 89 15.50 -7.79 10.41
CA PHE A 89 15.28 -6.46 10.98
C PHE A 89 14.04 -6.49 11.90
N ASN A 90 14.23 -6.02 13.13
CA ASN A 90 13.22 -6.10 14.19
C ASN A 90 12.65 -7.52 14.40
N VAL A 91 13.49 -8.56 14.20
CA VAL A 91 13.11 -9.99 14.25
C VAL A 91 11.86 -10.30 13.43
N GLY A 92 11.71 -9.67 12.27
CA GLY A 92 10.59 -9.89 11.34
C GLY A 92 9.26 -9.32 11.78
N GLN A 93 9.21 -8.56 12.88
CA GLN A 93 8.00 -7.86 13.35
C GLN A 93 7.83 -6.53 12.60
N THR A 94 7.66 -6.62 11.29
CA THR A 94 7.59 -5.48 10.37
C THR A 94 6.59 -5.79 9.24
N CYS A 95 5.59 -4.94 8.99
CA CYS A 95 4.52 -5.19 8.00
C CYS A 95 5.04 -5.38 6.56
N VAL A 96 6.18 -4.76 6.25
CA VAL A 96 6.85 -4.87 4.94
C VAL A 96 8.01 -5.87 4.94
N ALA A 97 8.26 -6.62 6.02
CA ALA A 97 9.26 -7.69 5.96
C ALA A 97 8.86 -8.73 4.90
N PRO A 98 9.82 -9.34 4.18
CA PRO A 98 9.51 -10.47 3.32
C PRO A 98 8.88 -11.58 4.18
N ASP A 99 7.63 -11.91 3.87
CA ASP A 99 6.89 -12.89 4.64
C ASP A 99 7.20 -14.30 4.14
N TYR A 100 7.36 -14.48 2.82
CA TYR A 100 7.77 -15.73 2.18
C TYR A 100 8.56 -15.50 0.88
N VAL A 101 9.33 -16.50 0.48
CA VAL A 101 10.13 -16.50 -0.75
C VAL A 101 9.49 -17.43 -1.78
N LEU A 102 9.38 -16.97 -3.03
CA LEU A 102 9.04 -17.76 -4.20
C LEU A 102 10.31 -18.00 -5.01
N ILE A 103 10.69 -19.27 -5.17
CA ILE A 103 11.95 -19.66 -5.77
C ILE A 103 11.79 -20.94 -6.60
N THR A 104 12.56 -21.05 -7.68
CA THR A 104 12.57 -22.24 -8.53
C THR A 104 13.55 -23.30 -8.01
N GLU A 105 13.23 -24.56 -8.28
CA GLU A 105 13.97 -25.72 -7.76
C GLU A 105 15.46 -25.72 -8.16
N ASP A 106 15.80 -25.19 -9.33
CA ASP A 106 17.15 -25.15 -9.89
C ASP A 106 18.15 -24.30 -9.08
N ILE A 107 17.66 -23.33 -8.29
CA ILE A 107 18.50 -22.45 -7.46
C ILE A 107 18.22 -22.57 -5.96
N PHE A 108 17.28 -23.42 -5.55
CA PHE A 108 16.82 -23.52 -4.17
C PHE A 108 17.95 -23.85 -3.20
N ASP A 109 18.66 -24.96 -3.41
CA ASP A 109 19.73 -25.40 -2.49
C ASP A 109 20.87 -24.38 -2.40
N GLN A 110 21.28 -23.83 -3.55
CA GLN A 110 22.33 -22.81 -3.60
C GLN A 110 21.94 -21.54 -2.83
N PHE A 111 20.68 -21.13 -2.94
CA PHE A 111 20.20 -19.93 -2.25
C PHE A 111 20.00 -20.16 -0.75
N VAL A 112 19.58 -21.36 -0.33
CA VAL A 112 19.49 -21.75 1.09
C VAL A 112 20.86 -21.71 1.76
N GLU A 113 21.89 -22.24 1.12
CA GLU A 113 23.26 -22.20 1.68
C GLU A 113 23.78 -20.77 1.78
N ALA A 114 23.58 -19.93 0.75
CA ALA A 114 23.92 -18.51 0.82
C ALA A 114 23.19 -17.79 1.98
N CYS A 115 21.92 -18.15 2.23
CA CYS A 115 21.17 -17.61 3.36
C CYS A 115 21.74 -18.05 4.72
N LYS A 116 22.19 -19.30 4.87
CA LYS A 116 22.80 -19.79 6.11
C LYS A 116 24.11 -19.06 6.41
N GLU A 117 24.97 -18.88 5.40
CA GLU A 117 26.22 -18.12 5.53
C GLU A 117 25.96 -16.69 6.03
N VAL A 118 24.94 -16.02 5.48
CA VAL A 118 24.56 -14.66 5.88
C VAL A 118 24.02 -14.60 7.31
N ILE A 119 23.24 -15.59 7.75
CA ILE A 119 22.75 -15.64 9.14
C ILE A 119 23.93 -15.72 10.12
N GLU A 120 24.91 -16.59 9.84
CA GLU A 120 26.11 -16.72 10.66
C GLU A 120 26.97 -15.45 10.59
N GLU A 121 27.08 -14.79 9.43
CA GLU A 121 27.75 -13.50 9.30
C GLU A 121 27.11 -12.41 10.17
N PHE A 122 25.78 -12.29 10.13
CA PHE A 122 25.06 -11.22 10.83
C PHE A 122 25.02 -11.41 12.35
N TYR A 123 24.88 -12.66 12.80
CA TYR A 123 24.54 -12.95 14.20
C TYR A 123 25.49 -13.93 14.90
N GLY A 124 26.48 -14.48 14.18
CA GLY A 124 27.38 -15.52 14.66
C GLY A 124 26.69 -16.87 14.84
N GLN A 125 27.42 -17.83 15.40
CA GLN A 125 26.93 -19.19 15.63
C GLN A 125 25.83 -19.32 16.70
N THR A 126 25.60 -18.26 17.48
CA THR A 126 24.55 -18.26 18.51
C THR A 126 23.78 -16.94 18.43
N PRO A 127 22.82 -16.81 17.51
CA PRO A 127 22.09 -15.56 17.29
C PRO A 127 21.42 -15.00 18.55
N GLN A 128 21.00 -15.85 19.49
CA GLN A 128 20.45 -15.44 20.79
C GLN A 128 21.39 -14.51 21.59
N LYS A 129 22.71 -14.70 21.46
CA LYS A 129 23.72 -13.88 22.16
C LYS A 129 24.16 -12.65 21.38
N SER A 130 23.68 -12.47 20.15
CA SER A 130 24.05 -11.32 19.33
C SER A 130 23.41 -10.04 19.86
N GLY A 131 24.20 -8.99 20.04
CA GLY A 131 23.71 -7.65 20.37
C GLY A 131 22.91 -6.99 19.23
N SER A 132 22.93 -7.59 18.05
CA SER A 132 22.23 -7.09 16.84
C SER A 132 20.92 -7.83 16.57
N TYR A 133 20.52 -8.79 17.43
CA TYR A 133 19.30 -9.59 17.24
C TYR A 133 18.26 -9.29 18.33
N GLY A 134 17.05 -8.93 17.90
CA GLY A 134 15.95 -8.50 18.78
C GLY A 134 15.25 -9.65 19.51
N ARG A 135 14.09 -9.32 20.11
CA ARG A 135 13.18 -10.26 20.79
C ARG A 135 11.73 -10.05 20.36
N ILE A 136 10.93 -11.10 20.49
CA ILE A 136 9.49 -11.03 20.22
C ILE A 136 8.83 -10.15 21.28
N ILE A 137 7.89 -9.30 20.86
CA ILE A 137 7.32 -8.24 21.71
C ILE A 137 6.58 -8.76 22.95
N SER A 138 6.10 -10.01 22.93
CA SER A 138 5.33 -10.60 24.03
C SER A 138 5.29 -12.12 23.96
N THR A 139 5.02 -12.75 25.11
CA THR A 139 4.79 -14.21 25.21
C THR A 139 3.67 -14.67 24.29
N ARG A 140 2.57 -13.92 24.18
CA ARG A 140 1.45 -14.25 23.27
C ARG A 140 1.90 -14.36 21.81
N GLN A 141 2.76 -13.45 21.35
CA GLN A 141 3.26 -13.51 19.97
C GLN A 141 4.29 -14.62 19.78
N LEU A 142 5.14 -14.88 20.78
CA LEU A 142 6.06 -16.01 20.75
C LEU A 142 5.32 -17.34 20.70
N ASP A 143 4.31 -17.52 21.57
CA ASP A 143 3.50 -18.74 21.64
C ASP A 143 2.77 -18.98 20.31
N ARG A 144 2.33 -17.91 19.60
CA ARG A 144 1.78 -18.01 18.24
C ARG A 144 2.81 -18.49 17.22
N LEU A 145 4.01 -17.92 17.20
CA LEU A 145 5.09 -18.32 16.29
C LEU A 145 5.53 -19.76 16.55
N LYS A 146 5.64 -20.14 17.82
CA LYS A 146 5.90 -21.52 18.24
C LYS A 146 4.83 -22.47 17.71
N ALA A 147 3.56 -22.13 17.86
CA ALA A 147 2.46 -22.96 17.37
C ALA A 147 2.44 -23.11 15.83
N MET A 148 3.03 -22.17 15.08
CA MET A 148 3.22 -22.29 13.63
C MET A 148 4.35 -23.28 13.31
N LEU A 149 5.50 -23.16 13.99
CA LEU A 149 6.65 -24.06 13.79
C LEU A 149 6.36 -25.50 14.25
N ASP A 150 5.67 -25.69 15.38
CA ASP A 150 5.33 -27.01 15.91
C ASP A 150 4.44 -27.84 14.96
N LYS A 151 3.76 -27.19 14.00
CA LYS A 151 2.94 -27.86 12.97
C LYS A 151 3.72 -28.21 11.70
N CYS A 152 4.93 -27.67 11.54
CA CYS A 152 5.79 -27.98 10.40
C CYS A 152 6.44 -29.36 10.58
N ASP A 153 6.76 -30.04 9.48
CA ASP A 153 7.64 -31.21 9.54
C ASP A 153 9.04 -30.73 9.96
N PRO A 154 9.63 -31.25 11.05
CA PRO A 154 10.98 -30.87 11.46
C PRO A 154 12.03 -31.00 10.35
N LYS A 155 11.82 -31.87 9.35
CA LYS A 155 12.72 -32.03 8.20
C LYS A 155 12.70 -30.85 7.22
N THR A 156 11.66 -30.02 7.25
CA THR A 156 11.60 -28.81 6.43
C THR A 156 12.22 -27.60 7.12
N ILE A 157 12.66 -27.71 8.38
CA ILE A 157 13.42 -26.66 9.05
C ILE A 157 14.87 -26.75 8.57
N LEU A 158 15.26 -25.84 7.67
CA LEU A 158 16.57 -25.85 7.02
C LEU A 158 17.67 -25.25 7.88
N THR A 159 17.30 -24.29 8.74
CA THR A 159 18.16 -23.68 9.77
C THR A 159 17.29 -23.00 10.82
N GLY A 160 17.81 -22.86 12.05
CA GLY A 160 17.11 -22.30 13.20
C GLY A 160 16.05 -23.22 13.79
N GLY A 161 14.93 -22.64 14.22
CA GLY A 161 13.81 -23.34 14.86
C GLY A 161 13.87 -23.35 16.39
N GLU A 162 14.96 -22.90 17.01
CA GLU A 162 15.06 -22.78 18.46
C GLU A 162 14.17 -21.66 18.99
N ILE A 163 13.51 -21.92 20.12
CA ILE A 163 12.65 -20.96 20.81
C ILE A 163 13.00 -21.01 22.30
N ASP A 164 13.24 -19.83 22.87
CA ASP A 164 13.40 -19.64 24.30
C ASP A 164 12.34 -18.65 24.78
N ARG A 165 11.36 -19.18 25.52
CA ARG A 165 10.20 -18.43 25.97
C ARG A 165 10.55 -17.40 27.05
N ASP A 166 11.55 -17.68 27.89
CA ASP A 166 11.93 -16.81 29.00
C ASP A 166 12.69 -15.59 28.50
N ASP A 167 13.45 -15.76 27.42
CA ASP A 167 14.16 -14.68 26.73
C ASP A 167 13.31 -14.02 25.61
N LEU A 168 12.08 -14.49 25.36
CA LEU A 168 11.27 -14.07 24.20
C LEU A 168 12.01 -14.22 22.85
N TYR A 169 12.84 -15.25 22.74
CA TYR A 169 13.70 -15.50 21.59
C TYR A 169 13.10 -16.55 20.65
N VAL A 170 13.21 -16.27 19.36
CA VAL A 170 12.95 -17.20 18.25
C VAL A 170 14.13 -17.06 17.29
N ALA A 171 14.79 -18.17 16.96
CA ALA A 171 15.95 -18.18 16.09
C ALA A 171 15.63 -17.68 14.67
N PRO A 172 16.60 -17.10 13.93
CA PRO A 172 16.46 -16.85 12.51
C PRO A 172 16.19 -18.18 11.79
N THR A 173 14.94 -18.40 11.36
CA THR A 173 14.48 -19.72 10.92
C THR A 173 14.12 -19.68 9.45
N ILE A 174 14.64 -20.64 8.66
CA ILE A 174 14.23 -20.85 7.26
C ILE A 174 13.54 -22.20 7.16
N VAL A 175 12.36 -22.22 6.54
CA VAL A 175 11.54 -23.43 6.38
C VAL A 175 11.28 -23.70 4.91
N GLY A 176 11.63 -24.88 4.41
CA GLY A 176 11.40 -25.29 3.02
C GLY A 176 12.00 -26.66 2.71
N PRO A 177 11.81 -27.16 1.47
CA PRO A 177 10.94 -26.61 0.45
C PRO A 177 9.46 -26.78 0.82
N LEU A 178 8.65 -25.72 0.67
CA LEU A 178 7.20 -25.77 0.91
C LEU A 178 6.40 -25.73 -0.39
N SER A 179 5.20 -26.32 -0.35
CA SER A 179 4.23 -26.17 -1.42
C SER A 179 3.55 -24.80 -1.38
N PRO A 180 3.06 -24.28 -2.51
CA PRO A 180 2.27 -23.04 -2.55
C PRO A 180 1.05 -22.99 -1.64
N ASN A 181 0.52 -24.15 -1.23
CA ASN A 181 -0.68 -24.27 -0.39
C ASN A 181 -0.36 -24.79 1.01
N ASP A 182 0.86 -24.57 1.50
CA ASP A 182 1.25 -24.99 2.86
C ASP A 182 0.29 -24.39 3.92
N PRO A 183 -0.45 -25.23 4.67
CA PRO A 183 -1.50 -24.74 5.56
C PRO A 183 -0.97 -24.12 6.86
N ASN A 184 0.33 -24.23 7.12
CA ASN A 184 0.93 -23.84 8.39
C ASN A 184 1.55 -22.44 8.32
N LEU A 185 2.30 -22.18 7.26
CA LEU A 185 3.09 -20.95 7.09
C LEU A 185 2.58 -20.05 5.97
N MET A 186 1.69 -20.51 5.09
CA MET A 186 1.20 -19.70 3.95
C MET A 186 -0.19 -19.08 4.13
N GLU A 187 -0.90 -19.37 5.23
CA GLU A 187 -2.27 -18.87 5.50
C GLU A 187 -2.31 -17.48 6.15
N GLN A 188 -1.53 -17.28 7.21
CA GLN A 188 -1.54 -16.04 8.00
C GLN A 188 -0.20 -15.31 7.91
N GLU A 189 -0.21 -13.99 8.14
CA GLU A 189 1.00 -13.18 8.28
C GLU A 189 1.89 -13.71 9.41
N ILE A 190 3.18 -13.88 9.13
CA ILE A 190 4.12 -14.48 10.08
C ILE A 190 4.54 -13.47 11.12
N PHE A 191 4.89 -12.24 10.74
CA PHE A 191 5.28 -11.16 11.66
C PHE A 191 6.31 -11.61 12.73
N GLY A 192 7.35 -12.30 12.29
CA GLY A 192 8.37 -12.94 13.12
C GLY A 192 9.52 -13.51 12.28
N PRO A 193 10.58 -14.07 12.90
CA PRO A 193 11.82 -14.44 12.22
C PRO A 193 11.74 -15.86 11.62
N ILE A 194 10.62 -16.21 11.00
CA ILE A 194 10.42 -17.46 10.26
C ILE A 194 10.22 -17.10 8.79
N LEU A 195 11.08 -17.61 7.91
CA LEU A 195 11.04 -17.33 6.47
C LEU A 195 10.76 -18.62 5.67
N PRO A 196 9.52 -18.82 5.19
CA PRO A 196 9.17 -19.93 4.35
C PRO A 196 9.71 -19.75 2.93
N PHE A 197 10.30 -20.81 2.37
CA PHE A 197 10.71 -20.89 0.97
C PHE A 197 9.75 -21.81 0.23
N VAL A 198 8.99 -21.23 -0.69
CA VAL A 198 7.96 -21.89 -1.49
C VAL A 198 8.54 -22.20 -2.87
N ILE A 199 8.57 -23.48 -3.24
CA ILE A 199 9.00 -23.89 -4.57
C ILE A 199 7.90 -23.60 -5.59
N VAL A 200 8.30 -22.94 -6.68
CA VAL A 200 7.47 -22.73 -7.87
C VAL A 200 8.21 -23.21 -9.11
N LYS A 201 7.48 -23.66 -10.12
CA LYS A 201 8.02 -24.13 -11.40
C LYS A 201 8.62 -23.00 -12.22
N ASN A 202 8.03 -21.82 -12.13
CA ASN A 202 8.39 -20.64 -12.90
C ASN A 202 7.71 -19.38 -12.34
N ILE A 203 8.00 -18.24 -12.97
CA ILE A 203 7.43 -16.93 -12.61
C ILE A 203 5.89 -16.92 -12.71
N ASP A 204 5.28 -17.60 -13.68
CA ASP A 204 3.81 -17.63 -13.83
C ASP A 204 3.12 -18.32 -12.66
N GLU A 205 3.68 -19.44 -12.17
CA GLU A 205 3.17 -20.09 -10.96
C GLU A 205 3.36 -19.18 -9.75
N GLY A 206 4.51 -18.53 -9.60
CA GLY A 206 4.73 -17.55 -8.52
C GLY A 206 3.74 -16.38 -8.55
N ILE A 207 3.46 -15.81 -9.72
CA ILE A 207 2.41 -14.79 -9.91
C ILE A 207 1.04 -15.34 -9.51
N SER A 208 0.74 -16.60 -9.86
CA SER A 208 -0.51 -17.25 -9.48
C SER A 208 -0.63 -17.41 -7.94
N VAL A 209 0.46 -17.73 -7.25
CA VAL A 209 0.51 -17.79 -5.77
C VAL A 209 0.22 -16.42 -5.15
N VAL A 210 0.81 -15.35 -5.69
CA VAL A 210 0.57 -13.98 -5.20
C VAL A 210 -0.87 -13.56 -5.44
N ASN A 211 -1.40 -13.78 -6.65
CA ASN A 211 -2.74 -13.34 -7.04
C ASN A 211 -3.88 -14.18 -6.42
N SER A 212 -3.59 -15.37 -5.89
CA SER A 212 -4.58 -16.17 -5.16
C SER A 212 -4.76 -15.71 -3.71
N ARG A 213 -4.10 -14.62 -3.29
CA ARG A 213 -4.08 -14.08 -1.93
C ARG A 213 -4.46 -12.61 -1.94
N GLU A 214 -4.72 -12.10 -0.75
CA GLU A 214 -4.98 -10.66 -0.57
C GLU A 214 -3.75 -9.83 -0.92
N TYR A 215 -3.99 -8.62 -1.45
CA TYR A 215 -2.92 -7.73 -1.89
C TYR A 215 -1.97 -7.36 -0.74
N PRO A 216 -0.67 -7.66 -0.86
CA PRO A 216 0.29 -7.38 0.20
C PRO A 216 0.67 -5.89 0.25
N LEU A 217 1.20 -5.47 1.40
CA LEU A 217 1.72 -4.12 1.57
C LEU A 217 2.98 -3.89 0.70
N ALA A 218 3.87 -4.87 0.63
CA ALA A 218 5.06 -4.83 -0.20
C ALA A 218 5.21 -6.09 -1.06
N LEU A 219 5.88 -5.96 -2.20
CA LEU A 219 6.31 -7.08 -3.05
C LEU A 219 7.77 -6.87 -3.43
N TYR A 220 8.56 -7.94 -3.40
CA TYR A 220 9.99 -7.91 -3.69
C TYR A 220 10.32 -8.81 -4.87
N VAL A 221 11.25 -8.38 -5.73
CA VAL A 221 11.72 -9.19 -6.86
C VAL A 221 13.24 -9.09 -6.96
N PHE A 222 13.92 -10.23 -6.86
CA PHE A 222 15.34 -10.38 -7.10
C PHE A 222 15.58 -11.02 -8.48
N THR A 223 16.08 -10.22 -9.41
CA THR A 223 16.45 -10.64 -10.77
C THR A 223 17.37 -9.61 -11.43
N GLY A 224 18.32 -10.08 -12.23
CA GLY A 224 19.11 -9.27 -13.15
C GLY A 224 18.39 -8.96 -14.47
N ASP A 225 17.21 -9.54 -14.74
CA ASP A 225 16.49 -9.36 -16.01
C ASP A 225 15.29 -8.42 -15.89
N LYS A 226 15.37 -7.33 -16.66
CA LYS A 226 14.30 -6.34 -16.78
C LYS A 226 12.97 -6.90 -17.28
N LYS A 227 13.00 -7.89 -18.15
CA LYS A 227 11.77 -8.50 -18.67
C LYS A 227 11.03 -9.25 -17.57
N GLU A 228 11.75 -9.92 -16.68
CA GLU A 228 11.16 -10.70 -15.59
C GLU A 228 10.46 -9.80 -14.58
N TYR A 229 11.14 -8.76 -14.07
CA TYR A 229 10.49 -7.89 -13.10
C TYR A 229 9.34 -7.07 -13.71
N ASN A 230 9.45 -6.59 -14.95
CA ASN A 230 8.33 -5.90 -15.61
C ASN A 230 7.12 -6.84 -15.77
N TYR A 231 7.38 -8.11 -16.13
CA TYR A 231 6.33 -9.10 -16.30
C TYR A 231 5.56 -9.36 -14.99
N ILE A 232 6.26 -9.43 -13.86
CA ILE A 232 5.68 -9.56 -12.51
C ILE A 232 4.90 -8.30 -12.13
N LEU A 233 5.48 -7.12 -12.33
CA LEU A 233 4.84 -5.83 -12.03
C LEU A 233 3.52 -5.65 -12.78
N ASP A 234 3.47 -6.00 -14.07
CA ASP A 234 2.27 -5.87 -14.91
C ASP A 234 1.14 -6.84 -14.52
N ARG A 235 1.39 -7.82 -13.63
CA ARG A 235 0.50 -8.94 -13.32
C ARG A 235 0.23 -9.14 -11.84
N THR A 236 0.73 -8.26 -10.97
CA THR A 236 0.52 -8.34 -9.52
C THR A 236 0.09 -6.97 -8.99
N ASN A 237 -0.57 -6.95 -7.83
CA ASN A 237 -0.93 -5.71 -7.12
C ASN A 237 -0.32 -5.74 -5.72
N SER A 238 0.23 -4.62 -5.27
CA SER A 238 0.74 -4.41 -3.91
C SER A 238 0.72 -2.92 -3.57
N GLY A 239 0.93 -2.58 -2.30
CA GLY A 239 1.11 -1.18 -1.88
C GLY A 239 2.38 -0.55 -2.47
N GLY A 240 3.51 -1.23 -2.31
CA GLY A 240 4.80 -0.89 -2.91
C GLY A 240 5.50 -2.09 -3.53
N VAL A 241 6.46 -1.83 -4.43
CA VAL A 241 7.33 -2.85 -5.02
C VAL A 241 8.78 -2.42 -4.95
N LEU A 242 9.67 -3.36 -4.64
CA LEU A 242 11.10 -3.15 -4.69
C LEU A 242 11.80 -4.22 -5.53
N ILE A 243 12.66 -3.75 -6.44
CA ILE A 243 13.48 -4.62 -7.28
C ILE A 243 14.89 -4.66 -6.71
N ASN A 244 15.37 -5.87 -6.46
CA ASN A 244 16.70 -6.20 -5.96
C ASN A 244 17.04 -5.64 -4.57
N ASP A 245 16.08 -5.19 -3.76
CA ASP A 245 16.33 -4.75 -2.38
C ASP A 245 15.07 -4.93 -1.51
N ILE A 246 15.17 -4.70 -0.20
CA ILE A 246 14.06 -4.78 0.76
C ILE A 246 14.02 -3.53 1.64
N LEU A 247 12.86 -3.13 2.17
CA LEU A 247 12.63 -2.01 3.11
C LEU A 247 12.98 -0.59 2.62
N VAL A 248 13.98 -0.40 1.75
CA VAL A 248 14.57 0.91 1.49
C VAL A 248 13.63 1.91 0.79
N HIS A 249 12.55 1.47 0.12
CA HIS A 249 11.52 2.40 -0.36
C HIS A 249 10.88 3.22 0.75
N LEU A 250 10.84 2.74 1.99
CA LEU A 250 10.28 3.49 3.13
C LEU A 250 11.14 4.73 3.47
N THR A 251 12.35 4.81 2.94
CA THR A 251 13.26 5.95 3.17
C THR A 251 13.20 7.01 2.08
N GLU A 252 12.57 6.70 0.94
CA GLU A 252 12.40 7.65 -0.16
C GLU A 252 11.12 8.47 0.05
N HIS A 253 11.26 9.66 0.64
CA HIS A 253 10.13 10.52 0.99
C HIS A 253 9.33 11.07 -0.20
N SER A 254 9.82 10.91 -1.43
CA SER A 254 9.03 11.21 -2.64
C SER A 254 8.06 10.09 -3.03
N LEU A 255 8.24 8.87 -2.53
CA LEU A 255 7.33 7.75 -2.77
C LEU A 255 6.16 7.81 -1.77
N PRO A 256 4.91 7.60 -2.21
CA PRO A 256 3.81 7.34 -1.28
C PRO A 256 4.03 5.99 -0.60
N PHE A 257 3.93 5.97 0.72
CA PHE A 257 3.88 4.72 1.48
C PHE A 257 2.44 4.47 1.95
N GLY A 258 1.88 3.34 1.52
CA GLY A 258 0.50 2.95 1.81
C GLY A 258 0.15 1.59 1.19
N GLY A 259 -0.92 0.97 1.70
CA GLY A 259 -1.43 -0.30 1.19
C GLY A 259 -2.50 -0.15 0.11
N VAL A 260 -2.96 -1.29 -0.41
CA VAL A 260 -4.09 -1.38 -1.34
C VAL A 260 -4.98 -2.56 -0.95
N GLY A 261 -6.30 -2.35 -0.90
CA GLY A 261 -7.24 -3.38 -0.49
C GLY A 261 -7.00 -3.79 0.99
N PRO A 262 -6.86 -5.09 1.31
CA PRO A 262 -6.67 -5.52 2.69
C PRO A 262 -5.35 -5.13 3.36
N SER A 263 -4.34 -4.72 2.60
CA SER A 263 -3.10 -4.15 3.15
C SER A 263 -3.23 -2.66 3.50
N GLY A 264 -4.31 -1.99 3.09
CA GLY A 264 -4.54 -0.61 3.48
C GLY A 264 -5.33 0.23 2.48
N ASN A 265 -5.60 1.47 2.89
CA ASN A 265 -6.18 2.52 2.06
C ASN A 265 -5.64 3.89 2.51
N GLY A 266 -5.28 4.74 1.55
CA GLY A 266 -4.55 5.98 1.77
C GLY A 266 -3.03 5.75 1.72
N ASN A 267 -2.28 6.84 1.83
CA ASN A 267 -0.83 6.81 1.90
C ASN A 267 -0.31 8.05 2.63
N TYR A 268 0.95 8.02 3.03
CA TYR A 268 1.62 9.15 3.67
C TYR A 268 3.13 9.11 3.34
N HIS A 269 3.93 9.80 4.15
CA HIS A 269 5.35 10.18 3.98
C HIS A 269 5.54 11.46 3.17
N GLY A 270 6.57 12.23 3.53
CA GLY A 270 6.92 13.48 2.84
C GLY A 270 5.72 14.38 2.57
N GLN A 271 5.58 14.81 1.31
CA GLN A 271 4.47 15.63 0.84
C GLN A 271 3.11 14.90 0.97
N LYS A 272 3.07 13.58 0.84
CA LYS A 272 1.83 12.80 0.91
C LYS A 272 1.22 12.83 2.30
N SER A 273 2.02 12.92 3.36
CA SER A 273 1.48 13.19 4.71
C SER A 273 0.72 14.52 4.76
N PHE A 274 1.27 15.59 4.15
CA PHE A 274 0.59 16.88 4.11
C PHE A 274 -0.72 16.79 3.32
N ASP A 275 -0.68 16.18 2.13
CA ASP A 275 -1.85 15.99 1.27
C ASP A 275 -2.95 15.19 2.01
N THR A 276 -2.58 14.10 2.69
CA THR A 276 -3.50 13.22 3.43
C THR A 276 -4.24 13.91 4.57
N PHE A 277 -3.61 14.86 5.25
CA PHE A 277 -4.23 15.63 6.34
C PHE A 277 -4.77 16.99 5.88
N THR A 278 -4.91 17.21 4.56
CA THR A 278 -5.37 18.47 3.97
C THR A 278 -6.61 18.25 3.10
N HIS A 279 -7.59 19.16 3.22
CA HIS A 279 -8.69 19.24 2.26
C HIS A 279 -8.34 20.21 1.12
N GLU A 280 -8.20 19.70 -0.09
CA GLU A 280 -8.00 20.52 -1.30
C GLU A 280 -9.29 21.23 -1.73
N ARG A 281 -9.51 22.42 -1.17
CA ARG A 281 -10.71 23.22 -1.42
C ARG A 281 -10.65 23.93 -2.78
N SER A 282 -11.32 23.36 -3.78
CA SER A 282 -11.55 23.99 -5.09
C SER A 282 -12.26 25.34 -4.93
N THR A 283 -11.65 26.41 -5.46
CA THR A 283 -12.20 27.78 -5.39
C THR A 283 -12.18 28.42 -6.78
N MET A 284 -13.33 28.92 -7.23
CA MET A 284 -13.46 29.64 -8.49
C MET A 284 -14.04 31.03 -8.24
N VAL A 285 -13.33 32.05 -8.69
CA VAL A 285 -13.80 33.45 -8.67
C VAL A 285 -14.17 33.84 -10.09
N LYS A 286 -15.45 34.17 -10.31
CA LYS A 286 -15.93 34.69 -11.60
C LYS A 286 -16.19 36.18 -11.47
N ASN A 287 -15.85 36.93 -12.52
CA ASN A 287 -16.27 38.33 -12.65
C ASN A 287 -17.65 38.41 -13.33
N TYR A 288 -18.30 39.57 -13.24
CA TYR A 288 -19.58 39.87 -13.91
C TYR A 288 -19.40 40.26 -15.40
N GLY A 289 -18.21 40.07 -15.98
CA GLY A 289 -17.93 40.39 -17.37
C GLY A 289 -18.47 39.30 -18.31
N MET A 290 -18.68 39.69 -19.58
CA MET A 290 -19.10 38.77 -20.65
C MET A 290 -20.44 38.05 -20.40
N GLU A 291 -21.36 38.66 -19.64
CA GLU A 291 -22.65 38.06 -19.28
C GLU A 291 -23.49 37.65 -20.50
N SER A 292 -23.36 38.36 -21.62
CA SER A 292 -23.99 38.00 -22.90
C SER A 292 -23.50 36.66 -23.47
N VAL A 293 -22.23 36.32 -23.26
CA VAL A 293 -21.66 35.00 -23.63
C VAL A 293 -22.14 33.95 -22.64
N ILE A 294 -22.17 34.28 -21.36
CA ILE A 294 -22.68 33.40 -20.30
C ILE A 294 -24.18 33.10 -20.51
N ALA A 295 -24.95 34.03 -21.08
CA ALA A 295 -26.38 33.86 -21.36
C ALA A 295 -26.74 32.72 -22.31
N LEU A 296 -25.75 32.14 -22.99
CA LEU A 296 -25.90 30.88 -23.72
C LEU A 296 -26.41 29.75 -22.80
N ARG A 297 -25.96 29.70 -21.55
CA ARG A 297 -26.39 28.68 -20.57
C ARG A 297 -27.73 28.97 -19.92
N TYR A 298 -28.31 30.16 -20.13
CA TYR A 298 -29.57 30.54 -19.51
C TYR A 298 -30.77 30.13 -20.35
N PRO A 299 -31.88 29.72 -19.72
CA PRO A 299 -33.16 29.52 -20.39
C PRO A 299 -33.66 30.80 -21.11
N PRO A 300 -34.53 30.66 -22.12
CA PRO A 300 -34.99 29.41 -22.73
C PRO A 300 -33.89 28.74 -23.58
N TYR A 301 -33.84 27.41 -23.55
CA TYR A 301 -32.89 26.61 -24.33
C TYR A 301 -33.40 26.42 -25.76
N THR A 302 -32.94 27.26 -26.68
CA THR A 302 -33.24 27.10 -28.10
C THR A 302 -32.31 26.06 -28.74
N GLU A 303 -32.66 25.55 -29.93
CA GLU A 303 -31.79 24.64 -30.68
C GLU A 303 -30.42 25.26 -30.95
N GLU A 304 -30.34 26.57 -31.20
CA GLU A 304 -29.07 27.26 -31.42
C GLU A 304 -28.20 27.27 -30.17
N LYS A 305 -28.77 27.61 -29.00
CA LYS A 305 -28.02 27.57 -27.72
C LYS A 305 -27.55 26.15 -27.39
N THR A 306 -28.43 25.17 -27.57
CA THR A 306 -28.13 23.76 -27.30
C THR A 306 -27.04 23.23 -28.25
N THR A 307 -27.06 23.64 -29.52
CA THR A 307 -26.03 23.28 -30.51
C THR A 307 -24.65 23.87 -30.13
N ILE A 308 -24.61 25.12 -29.66
CA ILE A 308 -23.36 25.75 -29.24
C ILE A 308 -22.84 25.11 -27.95
N ILE A 309 -23.68 24.93 -26.93
CA ILE A 309 -23.26 24.33 -25.67
C ILE A 309 -22.82 22.87 -25.86
N SER A 310 -23.58 22.08 -26.62
CA SER A 310 -23.19 20.68 -26.90
C SER A 310 -21.83 20.60 -27.58
N SER A 311 -21.49 21.53 -28.47
CA SER A 311 -20.16 21.55 -29.09
C SER A 311 -19.00 21.94 -28.17
N ILE A 312 -19.29 22.60 -27.04
CA ILE A 312 -18.31 22.96 -26.01
C ILE A 312 -18.16 21.84 -24.98
N VAL A 313 -19.26 21.13 -24.69
CA VAL A 313 -19.34 20.10 -23.65
C VAL A 313 -18.94 18.71 -24.18
N TYR A 314 -19.25 18.42 -25.45
CA TYR A 314 -18.96 17.13 -26.07
C TYR A 314 -17.80 17.23 -27.07
N ASP A 315 -16.97 16.19 -27.09
CA ASP A 315 -15.90 16.06 -28.08
C ASP A 315 -16.44 16.05 -29.51
N LEU A 316 -15.68 16.64 -30.43
CA LEU A 316 -16.02 16.63 -31.85
C LEU A 316 -16.04 15.17 -32.38
N PRO A 317 -17.00 14.83 -33.27
CA PRO A 317 -17.10 13.48 -33.84
C PRO A 317 -15.79 13.00 -34.47
N GLY A 318 -15.48 11.70 -34.40
CA GLY A 318 -14.19 11.16 -34.85
C GLY A 318 -13.86 11.34 -36.34
N THR A 319 -14.87 11.47 -37.22
CA THR A 319 -14.68 11.53 -38.69
C THR A 319 -14.64 12.96 -39.23
N LEU A 320 -13.73 13.22 -40.17
CA LEU A 320 -13.48 14.56 -40.74
C LEU A 320 -14.75 15.22 -41.32
N GLY A 321 -15.60 14.46 -42.02
CA GLY A 321 -16.87 14.97 -42.57
C GLY A 321 -17.87 15.41 -41.48
N ASN A 322 -17.96 14.65 -40.38
CA ASN A 322 -18.83 15.00 -39.26
C ASN A 322 -18.25 16.17 -38.43
N LYS A 323 -16.92 16.31 -38.36
CA LYS A 323 -16.26 17.49 -37.78
C LYS A 323 -16.61 18.76 -38.55
N ILE A 324 -16.50 18.74 -39.88
CA ILE A 324 -16.84 19.90 -40.73
C ILE A 324 -18.32 20.27 -40.57
N LYS A 325 -19.21 19.27 -40.53
CA LYS A 325 -20.65 19.49 -40.32
C LYS A 325 -20.95 20.08 -38.93
N ALA A 326 -20.30 19.58 -37.88
CA ALA A 326 -20.43 20.10 -36.52
C ALA A 326 -19.95 21.56 -36.43
N ILE A 327 -18.76 21.87 -36.97
CA ILE A 327 -18.22 23.23 -36.99
C ILE A 327 -19.16 24.19 -37.74
N ARG A 328 -19.67 23.77 -38.92
CA ARG A 328 -20.61 24.60 -39.69
C ARG A 328 -21.90 24.90 -38.91
N ASN A 329 -22.44 23.91 -38.20
CA ASN A 329 -23.65 24.07 -37.39
C ASN A 329 -23.42 25.02 -36.21
N VAL A 330 -22.26 24.93 -35.55
CA VAL A 330 -21.88 25.82 -34.45
C VAL A 330 -21.69 27.27 -34.94
N CYS A 331 -20.99 27.47 -36.06
CA CYS A 331 -20.85 28.80 -36.66
C CYS A 331 -22.22 29.39 -37.06
N GLY A 332 -23.12 28.57 -37.62
CA GLY A 332 -24.48 28.99 -37.97
C GLY A 332 -25.30 29.38 -36.74
N ALA A 333 -25.24 28.59 -35.67
CA ALA A 333 -25.92 28.89 -34.41
C ALA A 333 -25.37 30.16 -33.73
N PHE A 334 -24.05 30.35 -33.74
CA PHE A 334 -23.40 31.55 -33.20
C PHE A 334 -23.80 32.81 -33.98
N TRP A 335 -23.83 32.73 -35.31
CA TRP A 335 -24.33 33.80 -36.18
C TRP A 335 -25.80 34.12 -35.89
N GLY A 336 -26.64 33.09 -35.73
CA GLY A 336 -28.05 33.24 -35.40
C GLY A 336 -28.30 33.97 -34.07
N LEU A 337 -27.43 33.78 -33.07
CA LEU A 337 -27.54 34.45 -31.76
C LEU A 337 -26.90 35.84 -31.72
N THR A 338 -25.84 36.08 -32.50
CA THR A 338 -25.14 37.39 -32.53
C THR A 338 -25.89 38.46 -33.32
N PHE A 339 -26.68 38.06 -34.33
CA PHE A 339 -27.39 39.00 -35.21
C PHE A 339 -28.92 39.01 -35.03
N LYS A 340 -29.49 38.17 -34.15
CA LYS A 340 -30.87 38.34 -33.64
C LYS A 340 -30.84 39.33 -32.47
N LYS A 341 -31.64 40.41 -32.52
CA LYS A 341 -31.80 41.40 -31.44
C LYS A 341 -32.09 40.68 -30.10
N ALA A 342 -31.21 40.85 -29.11
CA ALA A 342 -31.49 40.40 -27.75
C ALA A 342 -32.70 41.19 -27.19
N PRO A 343 -33.63 40.55 -26.47
CA PRO A 343 -34.61 41.29 -25.69
C PRO A 343 -33.88 42.10 -24.62
N ALA A 344 -34.27 43.37 -24.46
CA ALA A 344 -33.69 44.27 -23.47
C ALA A 344 -33.91 43.70 -22.06
N ILE A 345 -32.84 43.59 -21.29
CA ILE A 345 -32.94 43.38 -19.84
C ILE A 345 -33.27 44.75 -19.24
N ASP A 346 -34.49 44.90 -18.74
CA ASP A 346 -34.96 46.09 -18.04
C ASP A 346 -34.35 46.13 -16.63
N ASN A 347 -33.36 46.99 -16.43
CA ASN A 347 -32.70 47.17 -15.13
C ASN A 347 -33.53 47.97 -14.11
N ASN A 348 -34.77 48.40 -14.44
CA ASN A 348 -35.65 49.14 -13.53
C ASN A 348 -36.64 48.25 -12.75
N LYS A 349 -36.48 46.92 -12.77
CA LYS A 349 -37.19 46.00 -11.87
C LYS A 349 -36.20 45.23 -10.99
N LEU A 350 -35.61 45.93 -10.02
CA LEU A 350 -35.03 45.36 -8.81
C LEU A 350 -35.47 46.19 -7.61
#